data_AF-A0A2S8BK59-F1
#
_entry.id   AF-A0A2S8BK59-F1
#
_cell.length_a   1.000
_cell.length_b   1.000
_cell.length_c   1.000
_cell.angle_alpha   90.00
_cell.angle_beta   90.00
_cell.angle_gamma   90.00
#
_symmetry.space_group_name_H-M   'P 1'
#
loop_
_entity.id
_entity.type
_entity.pdbx_description
1 polymer ?
#
loop_
_entity_poly.entity_id
_entity_poly.type
_entity_poly.pdbx_seq_one_letter_code
_entity_poly.pdbx_strand_id
1 'polypeptide(L)'
;MPTRCGLGIAGDEVLIVADDVAAAAIGLIDLLLAAGGELVTVLVGDGLTATVGGILEAHVHDHHPGTELVSYTTGHRGDALLIGVE
;
A
#
# COMPACT_ATOMS: atom_id res chain seq x y z
N MET A 1 -23.91 0.89 6.32
CA MET A 1 -22.54 1.40 6.53
C MET A 1 -21.97 1.71 5.16
N PRO A 2 -21.33 2.87 4.91
CA PRO A 2 -20.66 3.05 3.63
C PRO A 2 -19.51 2.05 3.59
N THR A 3 -19.50 1.18 2.60
CA THR A 3 -18.38 0.31 2.26
C THR A 3 -17.19 1.21 1.96
N ARG A 4 -16.22 1.34 2.88
CA ARG A 4 -14.96 2.03 2.61
C ARG A 4 -14.06 1.11 1.79
N CYS A 5 -14.47 0.86 0.55
CA CYS A 5 -13.67 0.13 -0.42
C CYS A 5 -12.31 0.82 -0.57
N GLY A 6 -11.25 0.02 -0.65
CA GLY A 6 -9.91 0.51 -0.99
C GLY A 6 -9.75 0.61 -2.51
N LEU A 7 -9.01 1.62 -2.96
CA LEU A 7 -8.63 1.80 -4.35
C LEU A 7 -7.10 1.88 -4.44
N GLY A 8 -6.52 1.15 -5.38
CA GLY A 8 -5.11 1.28 -5.76
C GLY A 8 -5.01 2.03 -7.07
N ILE A 9 -4.32 3.17 -7.07
CA ILE A 9 -4.19 4.06 -8.23
C ILE A 9 -2.70 4.21 -8.57
N ALA A 10 -2.37 4.13 -9.86
CA ALA A 10 -1.04 4.48 -10.35
C ALA A 10 -1.18 5.40 -11.57
N GLY A 11 -0.47 6.54 -11.55
CA GLY A 11 -0.74 7.62 -12.50
C GLY A 11 -2.19 8.10 -12.36
N ASP A 12 -2.94 8.07 -13.46
CA ASP A 12 -4.34 8.49 -13.51
C ASP A 12 -5.33 7.30 -13.59
N GLU A 13 -4.85 6.07 -13.37
CA GLU A 13 -5.62 4.84 -13.57
C GLU A 13 -5.88 4.09 -12.26
N VAL A 14 -7.11 3.61 -12.10
CA VAL A 14 -7.49 2.69 -11.01
C VAL A 14 -7.12 1.28 -11.44
N LEU A 15 -6.18 0.67 -10.71
CA LEU A 15 -5.69 -0.69 -11.00
C LEU A 15 -6.27 -1.73 -10.05
N ILE A 16 -6.60 -1.33 -8.82
CA ILE A 16 -7.12 -2.24 -7.78
C ILE A 16 -8.39 -1.67 -7.17
N VAL A 17 -9.40 -2.52 -6.99
CA VAL A 17 -10.61 -2.24 -6.20
C VAL A 17 -10.77 -3.38 -5.20
N ALA A 18 -10.81 -3.05 -3.91
CA ALA A 18 -10.89 -4.05 -2.85
C ALA A 18 -11.83 -3.61 -1.72
N ASP A 19 -12.12 -4.53 -0.81
CA ASP A 19 -13.06 -4.29 0.29
C ASP A 19 -12.56 -3.28 1.32
N ASP A 20 -11.23 -3.10 1.43
CA ASP A 20 -10.58 -2.13 2.31
C ASP A 20 -9.22 -1.64 1.77
N VAL A 21 -8.66 -0.64 2.46
CA VAL A 21 -7.39 0.00 2.08
C VAL A 21 -6.20 -0.96 2.14
N ALA A 22 -6.14 -1.87 3.10
CA ALA A 22 -5.03 -2.80 3.22
C ALA A 22 -5.05 -3.80 2.05
N ALA A 23 -6.22 -4.34 1.72
CA ALA A 23 -6.39 -5.23 0.58
C ALA A 23 -6.04 -4.53 -0.75
N ALA A 24 -6.44 -3.27 -0.92
CA ALA A 24 -6.09 -2.50 -2.12
C ALA A 24 -4.59 -2.21 -2.21
N ALA A 25 -3.95 -1.88 -1.10
CA ALA A 25 -2.52 -1.62 -1.03
C ALA A 25 -1.69 -2.88 -1.31
N ILE A 26 -2.09 -4.03 -0.76
CA ILE A 26 -1.47 -5.34 -1.05
C ILE A 26 -1.50 -5.60 -2.56
N GLY A 27 -2.69 -5.51 -3.18
CA GLY A 27 -2.83 -5.75 -4.61
C GLY A 27 -1.99 -4.78 -5.46
N LEU A 28 -1.88 -3.51 -5.03
CA LEU A 28 -1.09 -2.52 -5.73
C LEU A 28 0.41 -2.82 -5.60
N ILE A 29 0.89 -3.19 -4.41
CA ILE A 29 2.29 -3.57 -4.17
C ILE A 29 2.66 -4.79 -5.01
N ASP A 30 1.83 -5.84 -5.01
CA ASP A 30 2.07 -7.05 -5.79
C ASP A 30 2.19 -6.72 -7.30
N LEU A 31 1.31 -5.83 -7.78
CA LEU A 31 1.33 -5.39 -9.17
C LEU A 31 2.58 -4.57 -9.50
N LEU A 32 2.98 -3.64 -8.63
CA LEU A 32 4.17 -2.81 -8.85
C LEU A 32 5.46 -3.64 -8.79
N LEU A 33 5.59 -4.55 -7.82
CA LEU A 33 6.76 -5.42 -7.68
C LEU A 33 6.88 -6.46 -8.80
N ALA A 34 5.78 -6.82 -9.48
CA ALA A 34 5.83 -7.70 -10.63
C ALA A 34 6.68 -7.15 -11.80
N ALA A 35 6.85 -5.82 -11.88
CA ALA A 35 7.73 -5.17 -12.86
C ALA A 35 9.22 -5.18 -12.46
N GLY A 36 9.53 -5.60 -11.22
CA GLY A 36 10.84 -5.50 -10.59
C GLY A 36 10.91 -4.31 -9.64
N GLY A 37 11.39 -4.56 -8.43
CA GLY A 37 11.67 -3.58 -7.39
C GLY A 37 12.22 -4.27 -6.15
N GLU A 38 13.06 -3.58 -5.40
CA GLU A 38 13.70 -4.13 -4.19
C GLU A 38 13.37 -3.33 -2.93
N LEU A 39 12.76 -2.15 -3.09
CA LEU A 39 12.31 -1.32 -1.98
C LEU A 39 10.89 -0.81 -2.24
N VAL A 40 10.02 -0.94 -1.22
CA VAL A 40 8.69 -0.35 -1.17
C VAL A 40 8.67 0.70 -0.08
N THR A 41 8.39 1.95 -0.45
CA THR A 41 8.18 3.04 0.50
C THR A 41 6.69 3.32 0.64
N VAL A 42 6.17 3.27 1.87
CA VAL A 42 4.77 3.54 2.19
C VAL A 42 4.66 4.77 3.08
N LEU A 43 3.95 5.80 2.64
CA LEU A 43 3.59 6.95 3.47
C LEU A 43 2.14 6.78 3.95
N VAL A 44 1.93 6.79 5.26
CA VAL A 44 0.61 6.64 5.88
C VAL A 44 -0.02 8.00 6.15
N GLY A 45 -1.21 8.21 5.59
CA GLY A 45 -2.00 9.42 5.72
C GLY A 45 -2.77 9.52 7.04
N ASP A 46 -3.43 10.65 7.23
CA ASP A 46 -4.21 10.94 8.43
C ASP A 46 -5.46 10.03 8.54
N GLY A 47 -5.75 9.55 9.74
CA GLY A 47 -6.92 8.70 10.01
C GLY A 47 -6.75 7.20 9.71
N LEU A 48 -5.56 6.74 9.35
CA LEU A 48 -5.21 5.32 9.37
C LEU A 48 -4.47 4.94 10.65
N THR A 49 -4.81 3.77 11.20
CA THR A 49 -4.11 3.22 12.36
C THR A 49 -2.76 2.63 11.93
N ALA A 50 -1.80 2.61 12.86
CA ALA A 50 -0.50 1.95 12.68
C ALA A 50 -0.59 0.47 12.26
N THR A 51 -1.78 -0.14 12.35
CA THR A 51 -2.08 -1.52 11.96
C THR A 51 -1.83 -1.81 10.49
N VAL A 52 -2.05 -0.85 9.58
CA VAL A 52 -1.91 -1.11 8.14
C VAL A 52 -0.44 -1.28 7.74
N GLY A 53 0.48 -0.49 8.30
CA GLY A 53 1.92 -0.64 8.04
C GLY A 53 2.41 -2.06 8.35
N GLY A 54 2.07 -2.59 9.53
CA GLY A 54 2.45 -3.95 9.92
C GLY A 54 1.83 -5.05 9.05
N ILE A 55 0.62 -4.85 8.53
CA ILE A 55 0.00 -5.79 7.58
C ILE A 55 0.80 -5.83 6.27
N LEU A 56 1.20 -4.67 5.75
CA LEU A 56 1.96 -4.58 4.50
C LEU A 56 3.39 -5.11 4.67
N GLU A 57 4.05 -4.81 5.78
CA GLU A 57 5.37 -5.34 6.12
C GLU A 57 5.34 -6.87 6.18
N ALA A 58 4.35 -7.47 6.85
CA ALA A 58 4.19 -8.91 6.89
C ALA A 58 3.93 -9.51 5.49
N HIS A 59 3.05 -8.88 4.70
CA HIS A 59 2.74 -9.36 3.36
C HIS A 59 3.97 -9.38 2.44
N VAL A 60 4.74 -8.28 2.41
CA VAL A 60 5.96 -8.20 1.59
C VAL A 60 7.01 -9.20 2.06
N HIS A 61 7.18 -9.36 3.37
CA HIS A 61 8.09 -10.35 3.92
C HIS A 61 7.76 -11.78 3.47
N ASP A 62 6.46 -12.13 3.47
CA ASP A 62 6.00 -13.49 3.16
C ASP A 62 5.98 -13.79 1.65
N HIS A 63 5.68 -12.80 0.79
CA HIS A 63 5.41 -13.02 -0.64
C HIS A 63 6.51 -12.49 -1.59
N HIS A 64 7.34 -11.53 -1.13
CA HIS A 64 8.37 -10.88 -1.96
C HIS A 64 9.74 -10.93 -1.27
N PRO A 65 10.32 -12.14 -1.10
CA PRO A 65 11.58 -12.31 -0.38
C PRO A 65 12.71 -11.52 -1.05
N GLY A 66 13.41 -10.71 -0.25
CA GLY A 66 14.47 -9.81 -0.70
C GLY A 66 14.01 -8.40 -1.03
N THR A 67 12.70 -8.13 -0.99
CA THR A 67 12.17 -6.76 -1.05
C THR A 67 12.06 -6.19 0.37
N GLU A 68 12.55 -4.97 0.56
CA GLU A 68 12.39 -4.23 1.80
C GLU A 68 11.12 -3.36 1.75
N LEU A 69 10.37 -3.27 2.85
CA LEU A 69 9.28 -2.31 2.99
C LEU A 69 9.57 -1.37 4.14
N VAL A 70 9.45 -0.06 3.89
CA VAL A 70 9.60 0.98 4.91
C VAL A 70 8.34 1.82 4.96
N SER A 71 7.81 1.98 6.18
CA SER A 71 6.57 2.73 6.42
C SER A 71 6.81 4.01 7.23
N TYR A 72 6.22 5.11 6.79
CA TYR A 72 6.33 6.42 7.46
C TYR A 72 4.94 7.00 7.73
N THR A 73 4.62 7.28 8.99
CA THR A 73 3.41 8.06 9.32
C THR A 73 3.68 9.53 9.06
N THR A 74 3.00 10.09 8.08
CA THR A 74 3.22 11.49 7.63
C THR A 74 2.03 12.39 7.94
N GLY A 75 0.85 11.84 8.21
CA GLY A 75 -0.35 12.61 8.54
C GLY A 75 -0.83 13.50 7.39
N HIS A 76 -0.43 13.18 6.15
CA HIS A 76 -0.92 13.90 4.97
C HIS A 76 -2.42 13.68 4.78
N ARG A 77 -3.06 14.59 4.04
CA ARG A 77 -4.50 14.55 3.73
C ARG A 77 -4.70 14.28 2.24
N GLY A 78 -5.79 13.61 1.91
CA GLY A 78 -6.13 13.22 0.55
C GLY A 78 -6.13 11.71 0.44
N ASP A 79 -4.96 11.15 0.15
CA ASP A 79 -4.78 9.71 0.03
C ASP A 79 -4.62 9.03 1.39
N ALA A 80 -5.09 7.79 1.48
CA ALA A 80 -4.90 6.95 2.66
C ALA A 80 -3.43 6.49 2.78
N LEU A 81 -2.84 6.12 1.65
CA LEU A 81 -1.47 5.65 1.52
C LEU A 81 -0.88 6.23 0.24
N LEU A 82 0.40 6.61 0.29
CA LEU A 82 1.22 6.82 -0.90
C LEU A 82 2.25 5.69 -0.95
N ILE A 83 2.36 5.02 -2.10
CA ILE A 83 3.22 3.86 -2.29
C ILE A 83 4.17 4.15 -3.44
N GLY A 84 5.48 4.01 -3.19
CA GLY A 84 6.53 4.05 -4.20
C GLY A 84 7.31 2.75 -4.21
N VAL A 85 7.78 2.35 -5.39
CA VAL A 85 8.66 1.18 -5.59
C VAL A 85 9.89 1.63 -6.36
N GLU A 86 11.06 1.14 -5.97
CA GLU A 86 12.37 1.40 -6.59
C GLU A 86 13.04 0.10 -7.09
#